data_AF-A0A1E7ER93-F1
#
_entry.id   AF-A0A1E7ER93-F1
#
_cell.length_a   1.000
_cell.length_b   1.000
_cell.length_c   1.000
_cell.angle_alpha   90.00
_cell.angle_beta   90.00
_cell.angle_gamma   90.00
#
_symmetry.space_group_name_H-M   'P 1'
#
loop_
_entity.id
_entity.type
_entity.pdbx_description
1 polymer ?
#
loop_
_entity_poly.entity_id
_entity_poly.type
_entity_poly.pdbx_seq_one_letter_code
_entity_poly.pdbx_strand_id
1 'polypeptide(L)'
;MACVTLLVTTQSPYSSYANNDVQQQQSAPPPPSNQSTIIINSLIEAQTALNTLIDNYQRATIDCTFADVPRDLLESKNKELLLEKASTNALFDKSASVETCKTTNRIVRSYLGLTGIGPLVGIEKRIKSGLEYIEPDFFGDYVSEFEEFSQALSKAASLSYTSGVADFDSVNNFPKEEAGDENRDSNSNLQQAKEAIKEAKGNLDRIIIILSNSTE
;
A
#
# COMPACT_ATOMS: atom_id res chain seq x y z
N MET A 1 -13.56 52.32 16.04
CA MET A 1 -12.83 52.04 14.78
C MET A 1 -13.58 50.93 14.06
N ALA A 2 -13.86 51.14 12.78
CA ALA A 2 -15.04 50.63 12.08
C ALA A 2 -14.96 49.15 11.65
N CYS A 3 -16.10 48.48 11.77
CA CYS A 3 -16.41 47.16 11.22
C CYS A 3 -16.87 47.35 9.77
N VAL A 4 -16.23 46.67 8.82
CA VAL A 4 -16.57 46.74 7.39
C VAL A 4 -17.18 45.41 6.97
N THR A 5 -18.49 45.43 6.75
CA THR A 5 -19.27 44.32 6.20
C THR A 5 -19.31 44.46 4.67
N LEU A 6 -18.78 43.48 3.94
CA LEU A 6 -18.88 43.41 2.48
C LEU A 6 -19.98 42.41 2.10
N LEU A 7 -21.12 42.93 1.65
CA LEU A 7 -22.17 42.18 0.96
C LEU A 7 -21.84 42.14 -0.53
N VAL A 8 -21.60 40.95 -1.06
CA VAL A 8 -21.48 40.71 -2.51
C VAL A 8 -22.77 40.06 -2.99
N THR A 9 -23.55 40.81 -3.74
CA THR A 9 -24.69 40.32 -4.52
C THR A 9 -24.30 40.36 -5.99
N THR A 10 -24.31 39.22 -6.67
CA THR A 10 -24.33 39.20 -8.14
C THR A 10 -25.37 38.20 -8.62
N GLN A 11 -26.20 38.70 -9.53
CA GLN A 11 -27.41 38.10 -10.07
C GLN A 11 -27.05 37.10 -11.18
N SER A 12 -27.75 35.97 -11.18
CA SER A 12 -27.73 35.00 -12.28
C SER A 12 -28.55 35.50 -13.48
N PRO A 13 -28.02 35.45 -14.72
CA PRO A 13 -28.85 35.57 -15.91
C PRO A 13 -29.51 34.22 -16.22
N TYR A 14 -30.84 34.24 -16.26
CA TYR A 14 -31.68 33.21 -16.88
C TYR A 14 -31.32 33.07 -18.36
N SER A 15 -30.94 31.86 -18.79
CA SER A 15 -30.81 31.51 -20.19
C SER A 15 -31.91 30.53 -20.56
N SER A 16 -32.88 30.99 -21.34
CA SER A 16 -33.96 30.20 -21.93
C SER A 16 -33.41 29.43 -23.12
N TYR A 17 -33.34 28.10 -23.02
CA TYR A 17 -33.10 27.23 -24.17
C TYR A 17 -34.38 26.53 -24.59
N ALA A 18 -34.61 26.62 -25.89
CA ALA A 18 -35.74 26.12 -26.63
C ALA A 18 -35.84 24.59 -26.57
N ASN A 19 -37.09 24.11 -26.54
CA ASN A 19 -37.45 22.72 -26.77
C ASN A 19 -36.95 22.28 -28.16
N ASN A 20 -35.99 21.37 -28.20
CA ASN A 20 -35.76 20.51 -29.34
C ASN A 20 -36.26 19.10 -28.96
N ASP A 21 -37.41 18.74 -29.53
CA ASP A 21 -37.87 17.35 -29.63
C ASP A 21 -36.85 16.56 -30.46
N VAL A 22 -35.89 15.93 -29.77
CA VAL A 22 -34.98 14.95 -30.36
C VAL A 22 -35.58 13.58 -30.14
N GLN A 23 -36.03 12.97 -31.24
CA GLN A 23 -36.40 11.56 -31.28
C GLN A 23 -35.20 10.72 -30.83
N GLN A 24 -35.32 10.08 -29.67
CA GLN A 24 -34.36 9.11 -29.17
C GLN A 24 -34.42 7.86 -30.05
N GLN A 25 -33.51 7.81 -31.02
CA GLN A 25 -33.11 6.57 -31.65
C GLN A 25 -32.29 5.79 -30.62
N GLN A 26 -32.86 4.72 -30.08
CA GLN A 26 -32.15 3.72 -29.27
C GLN A 26 -31.10 3.04 -30.15
N SER A 27 -29.92 3.66 -30.23
CA SER A 27 -28.70 3.00 -30.70
C SER A 27 -28.24 2.05 -29.61
N ALA A 28 -28.04 0.78 -29.98
CA ALA A 28 -27.42 -0.22 -29.12
C ALA A 28 -26.14 0.32 -28.46
N PRO A 29 -25.83 -0.07 -27.21
CA PRO A 29 -24.64 0.41 -26.52
C PRO A 29 -23.39 0.11 -27.36
N PRO A 30 -22.48 1.09 -27.54
CA PRO A 30 -21.23 0.87 -28.22
C PRO A 30 -20.43 -0.21 -27.47
N PRO A 31 -19.67 -1.07 -28.17
CA PRO A 31 -18.83 -2.06 -27.51
C PRO A 31 -17.88 -1.38 -26.52
N PRO A 32 -17.60 -2.00 -25.36
CA PRO A 32 -16.70 -1.42 -24.37
C PRO A 32 -15.38 -1.04 -25.05
N SER A 33 -15.03 0.23 -24.93
CA SER A 33 -13.81 0.74 -25.55
C SER A 33 -12.61 -0.04 -25.00
N ASN A 34 -11.67 -0.45 -25.85
CA ASN A 34 -10.46 -1.20 -25.46
C ASN A 34 -9.72 -0.60 -24.24
N GLN A 35 -9.93 0.68 -23.93
CA GLN A 35 -9.34 1.39 -22.80
C GLN A 35 -9.94 0.98 -21.44
N SER A 36 -11.25 0.71 -21.33
CA SER A 36 -11.86 0.29 -20.06
C SER A 36 -11.31 -1.06 -19.61
N THR A 37 -11.17 -2.01 -20.54
CA THR A 37 -10.56 -3.33 -20.30
C THR A 37 -9.10 -3.21 -19.84
N ILE A 38 -8.33 -2.28 -20.42
CA ILE A 38 -6.94 -2.03 -19.99
C ILE A 38 -6.89 -1.52 -18.54
N ILE A 39 -7.79 -0.61 -18.17
CA ILE A 39 -7.87 -0.08 -16.81
C ILE A 39 -8.20 -1.21 -15.84
N ILE A 40 -9.26 -1.98 -16.09
CA ILE A 40 -9.71 -3.10 -15.25
C ILE A 40 -8.56 -4.10 -15.04
N ASN A 41 -7.89 -4.52 -16.12
CA ASN A 41 -6.75 -5.43 -16.02
C ASN A 41 -5.62 -4.85 -15.14
N SER A 42 -5.32 -3.56 -15.28
CA SER A 42 -4.29 -2.90 -14.46
C SER A 42 -4.68 -2.83 -12.97
N LEU A 43 -5.97 -2.76 -12.65
CA LEU A 43 -6.46 -2.80 -11.27
C LEU A 43 -6.42 -4.24 -10.72
N ILE A 44 -6.74 -5.24 -11.53
CA ILE A 44 -6.61 -6.67 -11.17
C ILE A 44 -5.15 -7.02 -10.86
N GLU A 45 -4.20 -6.52 -11.63
CA GLU A 45 -2.77 -6.69 -11.34
C GLU A 45 -2.38 -6.09 -9.98
N ALA A 46 -2.85 -4.87 -9.69
CA ALA A 46 -2.61 -4.21 -8.40
C ALA A 46 -3.26 -4.99 -7.24
N GLN A 47 -4.48 -5.48 -7.44
CA GLN A 47 -5.22 -6.31 -6.48
C GLN A 47 -4.49 -7.64 -6.19
N THR A 48 -3.99 -8.30 -7.23
CA THR A 48 -3.18 -9.52 -7.12
C THR A 48 -1.88 -9.26 -6.36
N ALA A 49 -1.25 -8.11 -6.60
CA ALA A 49 -0.04 -7.72 -5.88
C ALA A 49 -0.31 -7.45 -4.39
N LEU A 50 -1.45 -6.81 -4.04
CA LEU A 50 -1.87 -6.62 -2.65
C LEU A 50 -2.14 -7.97 -1.95
N ASN A 51 -2.83 -8.90 -2.62
CA ASN A 51 -3.02 -10.26 -2.09
C ASN A 51 -1.68 -10.94 -1.82
N THR A 52 -0.76 -10.92 -2.80
CA THR A 52 0.57 -11.51 -2.65
C THR A 52 1.33 -10.91 -1.47
N LEU A 53 1.22 -9.59 -1.26
CA LEU A 53 1.81 -8.91 -0.11
C LEU A 53 1.17 -9.36 1.21
N ILE A 54 -0.15 -9.49 1.27
CA ILE A 54 -0.87 -9.91 2.48
C ILE A 54 -0.49 -11.34 2.87
N ASP A 55 -0.44 -12.25 1.89
CA ASP A 55 -0.09 -13.66 2.09
C ASP A 55 1.37 -13.84 2.52
N ASN A 56 2.26 -13.00 2.01
CA ASN A 56 3.70 -13.05 2.31
C ASN A 56 4.14 -11.95 3.28
N TYR A 57 3.22 -11.33 4.03
CA TYR A 57 3.48 -10.11 4.78
C TYR A 57 4.60 -10.27 5.82
N GLN A 58 4.61 -11.41 6.52
CA GLN A 58 5.64 -11.70 7.50
C GLN A 58 7.03 -11.76 6.87
N ARG A 59 7.19 -12.50 5.77
CA ARG A 59 8.45 -12.57 5.03
C ARG A 59 8.85 -11.21 4.44
N ALA A 60 7.88 -10.44 3.95
CA ALA A 60 8.13 -9.10 3.42
C ALA A 60 8.59 -8.08 4.49
N THR A 61 8.32 -8.36 5.76
CA THR A 61 8.66 -7.47 6.88
C THR A 61 9.84 -7.96 7.69
N ILE A 62 10.50 -9.05 7.30
CA ILE A 62 11.67 -9.60 8.00
C ILE A 62 12.86 -9.62 7.05
N ASP A 63 13.92 -8.93 7.45
CA ASP A 63 15.21 -8.91 6.77
C ASP A 63 16.24 -9.61 7.65
N CYS A 64 16.65 -10.82 7.24
CA CYS A 64 17.66 -11.59 7.95
C CYS A 64 19.01 -11.43 7.27
N THR A 65 19.99 -10.94 8.02
CA THR A 65 21.39 -10.84 7.59
C THR A 65 22.24 -11.73 8.46
N PHE A 66 23.28 -12.34 7.89
CA PHE A 66 24.30 -13.00 8.69
C PHE A 66 24.98 -11.96 9.57
N ALA A 67 25.16 -12.25 10.87
CA ALA A 67 25.77 -11.32 11.79
C ALA A 67 27.19 -10.95 11.31
N ASP A 68 27.42 -9.67 11.00
CA ASP A 68 28.74 -9.17 10.67
C ASP A 68 29.64 -9.25 11.91
N VAL A 69 30.77 -9.93 11.78
CA VAL A 69 31.77 -10.03 12.86
C VAL A 69 32.42 -8.65 13.01
N PRO A 70 32.33 -7.99 14.19
CA PRO A 70 32.98 -6.71 14.41
C PRO A 70 34.46 -6.76 14.04
N ARG A 71 34.90 -5.83 13.19
CA ARG A 71 36.27 -5.82 12.65
C ARG A 71 37.34 -5.70 13.74
N ASP A 72 37.01 -5.02 14.84
CA ASP A 72 37.89 -4.87 16.01
C ASP A 72 38.15 -6.21 16.72
N LEU A 73 37.22 -7.17 16.61
CA LEU A 73 37.44 -8.53 17.08
C LEU A 73 38.41 -9.26 16.15
N LEU A 74 38.37 -9.02 14.83
CA LEU A 74 39.27 -9.64 13.84
C LEU A 74 40.73 -9.13 13.90
N GLU A 75 41.05 -8.17 14.76
CA GLU A 75 42.42 -7.73 14.98
C GLU A 75 43.22 -8.77 15.78
N SER A 76 44.46 -9.04 15.34
CA SER A 76 45.34 -10.09 15.90
C SER A 76 45.69 -9.93 17.39
N LYS A 77 45.36 -8.77 17.99
CA LYS A 77 45.55 -8.47 19.41
C LYS A 77 44.44 -9.03 20.31
N ASN A 78 43.27 -9.35 19.77
CA ASN A 78 42.08 -9.76 20.53
C ASN A 78 41.75 -11.25 20.36
N LYS A 79 42.74 -12.08 20.01
CA LYS A 79 42.55 -13.49 19.65
C LYS A 79 41.84 -14.32 20.75
N GLU A 80 42.11 -14.05 22.02
CA GLU A 80 41.46 -14.74 23.15
C GLU A 80 39.99 -14.32 23.32
N LEU A 81 39.70 -13.02 23.23
CA LEU A 81 38.34 -12.47 23.24
C LEU A 81 37.51 -12.93 22.03
N LEU A 82 38.16 -13.09 20.88
CA LEU A 82 37.58 -13.69 19.69
C LEU A 82 37.19 -15.13 19.92
N LEU A 83 38.10 -15.95 20.47
CA LEU A 83 37.85 -17.37 20.72
C LEU A 83 36.73 -17.56 21.75
N GLU A 84 36.69 -16.73 22.78
CA GLU A 84 35.63 -16.75 23.79
C GLU A 84 34.27 -16.39 23.19
N LYS A 85 34.15 -15.24 22.50
CA LYS A 85 32.89 -14.79 21.88
C LYS A 85 32.47 -15.63 20.68
N ALA A 86 33.41 -16.19 19.93
CA ALA A 86 33.11 -17.07 18.81
C ALA A 86 32.68 -18.47 19.28
N SER A 87 33.14 -18.93 20.45
CA SER A 87 32.62 -20.16 21.07
C SER A 87 31.18 -20.01 21.54
N THR A 88 30.79 -18.81 22.00
CA THR A 88 29.41 -18.49 22.41
C THR A 88 28.50 -18.18 21.22
N ASN A 89 29.02 -17.56 20.16
CA ASN A 89 28.26 -17.19 18.96
C ASN A 89 28.39 -18.21 17.80
N ALA A 90 28.76 -19.46 18.09
CA ALA A 90 28.82 -20.57 17.13
C ALA A 90 29.62 -20.31 15.83
N LEU A 91 30.59 -19.39 15.86
CA LEU A 91 31.29 -18.87 14.67
C LEU A 91 32.22 -19.89 13.99
N PHE A 92 32.54 -20.99 14.67
CA PHE A 92 33.45 -22.03 14.19
C PHE A 92 32.78 -23.30 13.70
N ASP A 93 31.48 -23.50 13.99
CA ASP A 93 30.73 -24.62 13.45
C ASP A 93 30.09 -24.17 12.14
N LYS A 94 30.56 -24.72 11.01
CA LYS A 94 30.03 -24.40 9.66
C LYS A 94 28.52 -24.67 9.52
N SER A 95 27.90 -25.35 10.48
CA SER A 95 26.48 -25.64 10.59
C SER A 95 25.66 -24.59 11.34
N ALA A 96 26.29 -23.61 12.00
CA ALA A 96 25.62 -22.66 12.89
C ALA A 96 25.98 -21.21 12.54
N SER A 97 25.60 -20.76 11.34
CA SER A 97 25.67 -19.34 11.01
C SER A 97 24.58 -18.60 11.78
N VAL A 98 24.97 -17.64 12.63
CA VAL A 98 24.01 -16.81 13.38
C VAL A 98 23.37 -15.81 12.42
N GLU A 99 22.17 -16.12 11.96
CA GLU A 99 21.30 -15.20 11.23
C GLU A 99 20.62 -14.25 12.22
N THR A 100 20.94 -12.96 12.11
CA THR A 100 20.25 -11.89 12.83
C THR A 100 19.16 -11.33 11.95
N CYS A 101 17.93 -11.39 12.41
CA CYS A 101 16.77 -10.84 11.69
C CYS A 101 16.37 -9.51 12.30
N LYS A 102 15.97 -8.57 11.43
CA LYS A 102 15.36 -7.30 11.82
C LYS A 102 14.04 -7.12 11.10
N THR A 103 13.14 -6.41 11.75
CA THR A 103 11.86 -6.05 11.13
C THR A 103 12.05 -4.84 10.21
N THR A 104 11.54 -4.89 8.98
CA THR A 104 11.67 -3.81 7.98
C THR A 104 10.33 -3.47 7.33
N ASN A 105 10.16 -2.19 6.98
CA ASN A 105 9.02 -1.69 6.21
C ASN A 105 9.33 -1.51 4.71
N ARG A 106 10.58 -1.78 4.28
CA ARG A 106 11.05 -1.40 2.94
C ARG A 106 10.24 -2.05 1.82
N ILE A 107 10.05 -3.36 1.89
CA ILE A 107 9.32 -4.12 0.86
C ILE A 107 7.86 -3.69 0.84
N VAL A 108 7.22 -3.55 2.01
CA VAL A 108 5.84 -3.07 2.13
C VAL A 108 5.68 -1.71 1.43
N ARG A 109 6.56 -0.74 1.73
CA ARG A 109 6.51 0.61 1.13
C ARG A 109 6.72 0.60 -0.39
N SER A 110 7.58 -0.27 -0.90
CA SER A 110 7.75 -0.46 -2.34
C SER A 110 6.52 -1.11 -2.98
N TYR A 111 5.91 -2.10 -2.35
CA TYR A 111 4.67 -2.68 -2.88
C TYR A 111 3.55 -1.63 -2.99
N LEU A 112 3.42 -0.75 -1.98
CA LEU A 112 2.45 0.35 -1.98
C LEU A 112 2.78 1.47 -2.99
N GLY A 113 3.89 1.38 -3.73
CA GLY A 113 4.28 2.37 -4.73
C GLY A 113 4.82 3.69 -4.14
N LEU A 114 5.05 3.76 -2.84
CA LEU A 114 5.48 4.98 -2.13
C LEU A 114 6.92 5.38 -2.45
N THR A 115 7.73 4.44 -2.94
CA THR A 115 9.12 4.68 -3.35
C THR A 115 9.24 5.00 -4.84
N GLY A 116 8.12 5.19 -5.56
CA GLY A 116 8.10 5.36 -7.02
C GLY A 116 8.43 4.09 -7.81
N ILE A 117 8.56 2.95 -7.12
CA ILE A 117 8.78 1.62 -7.67
C ILE A 117 7.70 0.73 -7.09
N GLY A 118 7.12 -0.16 -7.89
CA GLY A 118 6.16 -1.17 -7.43
C GLY A 118 4.84 -1.20 -8.20
N PRO A 119 3.99 -2.18 -7.90
CA PRO A 119 2.75 -2.45 -8.64
C PRO A 119 1.69 -1.35 -8.47
N LEU A 120 1.64 -0.71 -7.29
CA LEU A 120 0.65 0.33 -6.98
C LEU A 120 1.07 1.75 -7.40
N VAL A 121 2.20 1.92 -8.09
CA VAL A 121 2.66 3.26 -8.51
C VAL A 121 1.60 3.93 -9.40
N GLY A 122 1.07 5.07 -8.96
CA GLY A 122 0.05 5.81 -9.71
C GLY A 122 -1.32 5.11 -9.78
N ILE A 123 -1.60 4.16 -8.87
CA ILE A 123 -2.89 3.44 -8.84
C ILE A 123 -4.09 4.40 -8.74
N GLU A 124 -4.00 5.45 -7.93
CA GLU A 124 -5.09 6.44 -7.80
C GLU A 124 -5.38 7.17 -9.12
N LYS A 125 -4.36 7.43 -9.94
CA LYS A 125 -4.57 8.05 -11.26
C LYS A 125 -5.31 7.09 -12.20
N ARG A 126 -4.98 5.80 -12.14
CA ARG A 126 -5.64 4.74 -12.91
C ARG A 126 -7.09 4.54 -12.49
N ILE A 127 -7.37 4.57 -11.18
CA ILE A 127 -8.74 4.54 -10.67
C ILE A 127 -9.48 5.82 -11.11
N LYS A 128 -8.87 7.00 -11.01
CA LYS A 128 -9.51 8.25 -11.50
C LYS A 128 -9.86 8.21 -12.99
N SER A 129 -9.01 7.64 -13.84
CA SER A 129 -9.35 7.48 -15.27
C SER A 129 -10.53 6.52 -15.50
N GLY A 130 -10.82 5.63 -14.54
CA GLY A 130 -11.99 4.76 -14.59
C GLY A 130 -13.32 5.53 -14.57
N LEU A 131 -13.36 6.75 -14.01
CA LEU A 131 -14.58 7.57 -13.91
C LEU A 131 -15.24 7.87 -15.26
N GLU A 132 -14.46 7.88 -16.34
CA GLU A 132 -14.96 8.16 -17.69
C GLU A 132 -15.85 7.02 -18.25
N TYR A 133 -15.83 5.84 -17.63
CA TYR A 133 -16.50 4.63 -18.09
C TYR A 133 -17.63 4.16 -17.17
N ILE A 134 -18.06 5.00 -16.22
CA ILE A 134 -19.04 4.62 -15.21
C ILE A 134 -20.39 5.19 -15.56
N GLU A 135 -21.42 4.34 -15.46
CA GLU A 135 -22.79 4.78 -15.66
C GLU A 135 -23.24 5.74 -14.54
N PRO A 136 -24.12 6.71 -14.83
CA PRO A 136 -24.57 7.69 -13.83
C PRO A 136 -25.11 7.08 -12.53
N ASP A 137 -25.73 5.91 -12.61
CA ASP A 137 -26.36 5.22 -11.47
C ASP A 137 -25.31 4.65 -10.50
N PHE A 138 -24.11 4.29 -10.96
CA PHE A 138 -23.02 3.74 -10.14
C PHE A 138 -21.96 4.77 -9.76
N PHE A 139 -22.08 6.01 -10.25
CA PHE A 139 -21.08 7.06 -10.05
C PHE A 139 -20.85 7.38 -8.56
N GLY A 140 -21.93 7.45 -7.76
CA GLY A 140 -21.85 7.74 -6.33
C GLY A 140 -21.08 6.68 -5.56
N ASP A 141 -21.43 5.41 -5.78
CA ASP A 141 -20.78 4.27 -5.14
C ASP A 141 -19.30 4.20 -5.52
N TYR A 142 -18.97 4.42 -6.79
CA TYR A 142 -17.58 4.42 -7.23
C TYR A 142 -16.73 5.49 -6.55
N VAL A 143 -17.24 6.72 -6.45
CA VAL A 143 -16.53 7.82 -5.79
C VAL A 143 -16.32 7.50 -4.31
N SER A 144 -17.35 6.97 -3.64
CA SER A 144 -17.25 6.55 -2.24
C SER A 144 -16.16 5.49 -2.05
N GLU A 145 -16.17 4.43 -2.85
CA GLU A 145 -15.18 3.36 -2.77
C GLU A 145 -13.76 3.84 -3.10
N PHE A 146 -13.64 4.77 -4.05
CA PHE A 146 -12.35 5.40 -4.37
C PHE A 146 -11.81 6.24 -3.20
N GLU A 147 -12.67 7.01 -2.53
CA GLU A 147 -12.27 7.80 -1.36
C GLU A 147 -11.85 6.89 -0.19
N GLU A 148 -12.62 5.85 0.09
CA GLU A 148 -12.27 4.85 1.12
C GLU A 148 -10.97 4.14 0.79
N PHE A 149 -10.76 3.75 -0.48
CA PHE A 149 -9.49 3.19 -0.95
C PHE A 149 -8.31 4.14 -0.69
N SER A 150 -8.43 5.40 -1.10
CA SER A 150 -7.38 6.41 -0.90
C SER A 150 -7.10 6.67 0.58
N GLN A 151 -8.13 6.68 1.44
CA GLN A 151 -7.97 6.82 2.88
C GLN A 151 -7.23 5.61 3.49
N ALA A 152 -7.65 4.39 3.15
CA ALA A 152 -7.03 3.17 3.64
C ALA A 152 -5.57 3.03 3.17
N LEU A 153 -5.28 3.35 1.90
CA LEU A 153 -3.93 3.34 1.35
C LEU A 153 -3.03 4.40 2.03
N SER A 154 -3.57 5.60 2.28
CA SER A 154 -2.85 6.65 3.01
C SER A 154 -2.55 6.26 4.46
N LYS A 155 -3.49 5.59 5.12
CA LYS A 155 -3.30 5.02 6.47
C LYS A 155 -2.23 3.92 6.47
N ALA A 156 -2.23 3.01 5.50
CA ALA A 156 -1.17 2.02 5.34
C ALA A 156 0.21 2.68 5.09
N ALA A 157 0.24 3.75 4.30
CA ALA A 157 1.46 4.49 4.00
C ALA A 157 2.06 5.18 5.23
N SER A 158 1.22 5.79 6.08
CA SER A 158 1.66 6.45 7.31
C SER A 158 2.13 5.44 8.35
N LEU A 159 1.35 4.38 8.60
CA LEU A 159 1.69 3.33 9.56
C LEU A 159 2.98 2.60 9.17
N SER A 160 3.13 2.26 7.89
CA SER A 160 4.37 1.64 7.40
C SER A 160 5.56 2.57 7.53
N TYR A 161 5.41 3.90 7.34
CA TYR A 161 6.49 4.86 7.58
C TYR A 161 6.92 4.87 9.04
N THR A 162 5.96 5.06 9.96
CA THR A 162 6.20 5.10 11.41
C THR A 162 6.91 3.84 11.90
N SER A 163 6.56 2.69 11.33
CA SER A 163 7.19 1.39 11.65
C SER A 163 8.71 1.35 11.42
N GLY A 164 9.25 2.17 10.51
CA GLY A 164 10.69 2.19 10.22
C GLY A 164 11.46 3.30 10.91
N VAL A 165 10.78 4.22 11.60
CA VAL A 165 11.39 5.41 12.22
C VAL A 165 11.15 5.48 13.73
N ALA A 166 10.02 4.94 14.21
CA ALA A 166 9.58 5.08 15.60
C ALA A 166 9.35 3.76 16.33
N ASP A 167 9.32 2.62 15.61
CA ASP A 167 9.19 1.30 16.23
C ASP A 167 10.56 0.79 16.66
N PHE A 168 10.84 0.78 17.96
CA PHE A 168 12.10 0.25 18.51
C PHE A 168 12.28 -1.25 18.22
N ASP A 169 11.20 -1.97 17.92
CA ASP A 169 11.23 -3.37 17.47
C ASP A 169 11.83 -3.56 16.07
N SER A 170 11.87 -2.50 15.25
CA SER A 170 12.61 -2.51 13.98
C SER A 170 14.12 -2.36 14.16
N VAL A 171 14.56 -1.94 15.36
CA VAL A 171 15.96 -1.67 15.71
C VAL A 171 16.59 -2.86 16.44
N ASN A 172 15.78 -3.69 17.10
CA ASN A 172 16.25 -4.89 17.80
C ASN A 172 16.42 -6.05 16.81
N ASN A 173 17.63 -6.62 16.77
CA ASN A 173 17.88 -7.87 16.06
C ASN A 173 17.40 -9.03 16.93
N PHE A 174 16.68 -9.98 16.33
CA PHE A 174 16.23 -11.21 16.99
C PHE A 174 16.79 -12.45 16.26
N PRO A 175 17.03 -13.56 16.97
CA PRO A 175 17.41 -14.81 16.34
C PRO A 175 16.26 -15.33 15.45
N LYS A 176 16.61 -15.96 14.33
CA LYS A 176 15.65 -16.49 13.35
C LYS A 176 14.59 -17.42 13.95
N GLU A 177 14.94 -18.15 15.01
CA GLU A 177 14.04 -19.07 15.70
C GLU A 177 12.89 -18.36 16.42
N GLU A 178 13.08 -17.09 16.79
CA GLU A 178 12.07 -16.22 17.42
C GLU A 178 11.24 -15.43 16.39
N ALA A 179 11.54 -15.57 15.10
CA ALA A 179 10.83 -14.88 14.02
C ALA A 179 9.40 -15.42 13.76
N GLY A 180 8.97 -16.43 14.51
CA GLY A 180 7.65 -17.06 14.42
C GLY A 180 6.50 -16.14 14.86
N ASP A 181 5.28 -16.47 14.42
CA ASP A 181 4.06 -15.66 14.57
C ASP A 181 3.68 -15.29 16.01
N GLU A 182 4.21 -15.99 17.02
CA GLU A 182 3.71 -15.90 18.40
C GLU A 182 4.23 -14.69 19.19
N ASN A 183 5.25 -13.98 18.72
CA ASN A 183 5.92 -12.93 19.50
C ASN A 183 5.79 -11.50 18.93
N ARG A 184 4.99 -11.31 17.87
CA ARG A 184 4.77 -9.98 17.30
C ARG A 184 3.55 -9.33 17.92
N ASP A 185 3.79 -8.24 18.65
CA ASP A 185 2.74 -7.42 19.24
C ASP A 185 1.67 -7.09 18.19
N SER A 186 0.45 -7.56 18.44
CA SER A 186 -0.74 -7.32 17.60
C SER A 186 -1.06 -5.83 17.43
N ASN A 187 -0.41 -4.97 18.23
CA ASN A 187 -0.56 -3.52 18.22
C ASN A 187 0.56 -2.77 17.46
N SER A 188 1.55 -3.47 16.89
CA SER A 188 2.64 -2.83 16.14
C SER A 188 2.12 -2.03 14.95
N ASN A 189 2.84 -0.97 14.57
CA ASN A 189 2.46 -0.15 13.42
C ASN A 189 2.44 -0.97 12.12
N LEU A 190 3.30 -1.98 11.99
CA LEU A 190 3.30 -2.89 10.84
C LEU A 190 2.07 -3.78 10.80
N GLN A 191 1.59 -4.26 11.94
CA GLN A 191 0.37 -5.06 11.96
C GLN A 191 -0.85 -4.19 11.62
N GLN A 192 -0.92 -2.97 12.15
CA GLN A 192 -1.96 -2.02 11.76
C GLN A 192 -1.88 -1.64 10.28
N ALA A 193 -0.67 -1.51 9.73
CA ALA A 193 -0.47 -1.30 8.29
C ALA A 193 -1.01 -2.48 7.47
N LYS A 194 -0.82 -3.72 7.93
CA LYS A 194 -1.39 -4.92 7.28
C LYS A 194 -2.91 -4.85 7.21
N GLU A 195 -3.57 -4.45 8.30
CA GLU A 195 -5.03 -4.33 8.32
C GLU A 195 -5.52 -3.20 7.40
N ALA A 196 -4.85 -2.05 7.37
CA ALA A 196 -5.16 -0.98 6.42
C ALA A 196 -4.95 -1.40 4.95
N ILE A 197 -3.97 -2.28 4.67
CA ILE A 197 -3.76 -2.85 3.34
C ILE A 197 -4.91 -3.78 2.94
N LYS A 198 -5.41 -4.61 3.87
CA LYS A 198 -6.60 -5.44 3.61
C LYS A 198 -7.83 -4.59 3.33
N GLU A 199 -8.02 -3.50 4.07
CA GLU A 199 -9.09 -2.53 3.87
C GLU A 199 -8.99 -1.91 2.47
N ALA A 200 -7.82 -1.38 2.09
CA ALA A 200 -7.58 -0.83 0.75
C ALA A 200 -7.84 -1.89 -0.35
N LYS A 201 -7.41 -3.14 -0.14
CA LYS A 201 -7.66 -4.23 -1.08
C LYS A 201 -9.15 -4.54 -1.22
N GLY A 202 -9.90 -4.52 -0.12
CA GLY A 202 -11.36 -4.69 -0.15
C GLY A 202 -12.08 -3.60 -0.93
N ASN A 203 -11.67 -2.34 -0.79
CA ASN A 203 -12.24 -1.23 -1.55
C ASN A 203 -11.87 -1.33 -3.04
N LEU A 204 -10.63 -1.75 -3.34
CA LEU A 204 -10.20 -2.01 -4.72
C LEU A 204 -11.00 -3.14 -5.38
N ASP A 205 -11.31 -4.21 -4.65
CA ASP A 205 -12.18 -5.29 -5.12
C ASP A 205 -13.55 -4.74 -5.55
N ARG A 206 -14.15 -3.84 -4.74
CA ARG A 206 -15.45 -3.23 -5.03
C ARG A 206 -15.40 -2.28 -6.23
N ILE A 207 -14.34 -1.48 -6.34
CA ILE A 207 -14.07 -0.63 -7.52
C ILE A 207 -14.02 -1.47 -8.80
N ILE A 208 -13.32 -2.61 -8.79
CA ILE A 208 -13.23 -3.51 -9.95
C ILE A 208 -14.60 -4.07 -10.32
N ILE A 209 -15.42 -4.45 -9.34
CA ILE A 209 -16.78 -4.96 -9.58
C ILE A 209 -17.65 -3.88 -10.23
N ILE A 210 -17.63 -2.64 -9.70
CA ILE A 210 -18.42 -1.53 -10.26
C ILE A 210 -18.02 -1.26 -11.72
N LEU A 211 -16.72 -1.20 -12.01
CA LEU A 211 -16.23 -1.00 -13.38
C LEU A 211 -16.60 -2.15 -14.31
N SER A 212 -16.54 -3.38 -13.83
CA SER A 212 -16.91 -4.56 -14.64
C SER A 212 -18.39 -4.53 -15.01
N ASN A 213 -19.26 -4.24 -14.04
CA ASN A 213 -20.70 -4.15 -14.25
C ASN A 213 -21.11 -2.96 -15.14
N SER A 214 -20.32 -1.87 -15.15
CA SER A 214 -20.59 -0.68 -15.99
C SER A 214 -20.15 -0.85 -17.46
N THR A 215 -19.51 -1.97 -17.80
CA THR A 215 -18.97 -2.23 -19.14
C THR A 215 -19.68 -3.34 -19.92
N GLU A 216 -20.66 -3.99 -19.31
CA GLU A 216 -21.57 -4.96 -19.96
C GLU A 216 -22.78 -4.27 -20.60
#